data_AF-A0ABD5PRW8-F1
#
_entry.id   AF-A0ABD5PRW8-F1
#
_cell.length_a   1.000
_cell.length_b   1.000
_cell.length_c   1.000
_cell.angle_alpha   90.00
_cell.angle_beta   90.00
_cell.angle_gamma   90.00
#
_symmetry.space_group_name_H-M   'P 1'
#
loop_
_entity.id
_entity.type
_entity.pdbx_description
1 polymer ?
#
loop_
_entity_poly.entity_id
_entity_poly.type
_entity_poly.pdbx_seq_one_letter_code
_entity_poly.pdbx_strand_id
1 'polypeptide(L)'
;MSKITFRADDELVEQLEALDASKSEAMREALRAYLTGAEPRDGDQGADQKVRRDGTDPIDDLIRDRVDTLLSERLRDRPPREPQDVNVAITLDGDAVDRNTTVSQSTGVPAEPADRDHQCSQCGEDVDADHVYCPNCGEKASRRSFCECGDELRTDWAFCPSCGRRTPAADVLDSN
;
A
#
# COMPACT_ATOMS: atom_id res chain seq x y z
N MET A 1 -19.09 -23.41 12.04
CA MET A 1 -20.27 -22.59 11.66
C MET A 1 -19.98 -21.18 12.13
N SER A 2 -19.61 -20.28 11.22
CA SER A 2 -19.23 -18.91 11.58
C SER A 2 -20.50 -18.10 11.87
N LYS A 3 -20.63 -17.61 13.10
CA LYS A 3 -21.70 -16.68 13.49
C LYS A 3 -21.15 -15.26 13.38
N ILE A 4 -21.78 -14.44 12.53
CA ILE A 4 -21.45 -13.02 12.36
C ILE A 4 -22.49 -12.21 13.15
N THR A 5 -22.05 -11.31 14.01
CA THR A 5 -22.91 -10.40 14.78
C THR A 5 -22.71 -8.97 14.30
N PHE A 6 -23.79 -8.33 13.86
CA PHE A 6 -23.76 -6.97 13.34
C PHE A 6 -24.27 -5.98 14.40
N ARG A 7 -23.63 -4.81 14.51
CA ARG A 7 -24.18 -3.67 15.26
C ARG A 7 -24.84 -2.74 14.24
N ALA A 8 -26.16 -2.66 14.29
CA ALA A 8 -26.94 -1.71 13.50
C ALA A 8 -27.32 -0.52 14.38
N ASP A 9 -27.35 0.68 13.79
CA ASP A 9 -27.95 1.86 14.40
C ASP A 9 -29.48 1.80 14.27
N ASP A 10 -30.16 2.64 15.06
CA ASP A 10 -31.63 2.64 15.12
C ASP A 10 -32.24 3.01 13.76
N GLU A 11 -31.56 3.87 12.99
CA GLU A 11 -31.98 4.26 11.64
C GLU A 11 -31.95 3.06 10.66
N LEU A 12 -30.87 2.28 10.64
CA LEU A 12 -30.78 1.09 9.80
C LEU A 12 -31.77 0.02 10.23
N VAL A 13 -32.04 -0.10 11.54
CA VAL A 13 -33.06 -1.04 12.05
C VAL A 13 -34.43 -0.65 11.54
N GLU A 14 -34.81 0.63 11.62
CA GLU A 14 -36.10 1.12 11.13
C GLU A 14 -36.26 0.91 9.62
N GLN A 15 -35.23 1.22 8.83
CA GLN A 15 -35.21 0.96 7.39
C GLN A 15 -35.36 -0.53 7.06
N LEU A 16 -34.72 -1.40 7.84
CA LEU A 16 -34.81 -2.85 7.66
C LEU A 16 -36.18 -3.42 8.05
N GLU A 17 -36.87 -2.79 9.01
CA GLU A 17 -38.22 -3.17 9.43
C GLU A 17 -39.32 -2.67 8.49
N ALA A 18 -39.06 -1.59 7.75
CA ALA A 18 -39.95 -1.09 6.71
C ALA A 18 -39.93 -1.94 5.43
N LEU A 19 -38.95 -2.84 5.26
CA LEU A 19 -38.85 -3.73 4.11
C LEU A 19 -39.80 -4.93 4.25
N ASP A 20 -40.61 -5.17 3.21
CA ASP A 20 -41.54 -6.31 3.14
C ASP A 20 -40.83 -7.68 2.95
N ALA A 21 -39.52 -7.68 2.68
CA ALA A 21 -38.69 -8.88 2.56
C ALA A 21 -38.23 -9.40 3.93
N SER A 22 -37.86 -10.68 4.04
CA SER A 22 -37.35 -11.17 5.32
C SER A 22 -36.01 -10.50 5.67
N LYS A 23 -35.78 -10.13 6.94
CA LYS A 23 -34.52 -9.50 7.41
C LYS A 23 -33.27 -10.24 6.91
N SER A 24 -33.33 -11.58 6.90
CA SER A 24 -32.23 -12.45 6.43
C SER A 24 -32.05 -12.47 4.91
N GLU A 25 -33.08 -12.17 4.15
CA GLU A 25 -33.07 -12.10 2.69
C GLU A 25 -32.57 -10.73 2.22
N ALA A 26 -33.05 -9.65 2.83
CA ALA A 26 -32.54 -8.29 2.61
C ALA A 26 -31.01 -8.22 2.86
N MET A 27 -30.54 -8.83 3.96
CA MET A 27 -29.10 -8.91 4.26
C MET A 27 -28.32 -9.74 3.24
N ARG A 28 -28.88 -10.85 2.76
CA ARG A 28 -28.22 -11.70 1.75
C ARG A 28 -28.17 -11.03 0.38
N GLU A 29 -29.20 -10.30 0.02
CA GLU A 29 -29.24 -9.52 -1.22
C GLU A 29 -28.24 -8.37 -1.17
N ALA A 30 -28.22 -7.58 -0.10
CA ALA A 30 -27.26 -6.50 0.08
C ALA A 30 -25.81 -7.01 0.07
N LEU A 31 -25.52 -8.12 0.75
CA LEU A 31 -24.19 -8.72 0.73
C LEU A 31 -23.81 -9.24 -0.66
N ARG A 32 -24.75 -9.85 -1.40
CA ARG A 32 -24.52 -10.29 -2.78
C ARG A 32 -24.28 -9.11 -3.71
N ALA A 33 -25.07 -8.04 -3.61
CA ALA A 33 -24.87 -6.82 -4.38
C ALA A 33 -23.52 -6.15 -4.06
N TYR A 34 -23.12 -6.09 -2.79
CA TYR A 34 -21.83 -5.55 -2.39
C TYR A 34 -20.67 -6.41 -2.90
N LEU A 35 -20.72 -7.74 -2.73
CA LEU A 35 -19.65 -8.62 -3.19
C LEU A 35 -19.55 -8.68 -4.73
N THR A 36 -20.67 -8.66 -5.44
CA THR A 36 -20.71 -8.63 -6.91
C THR A 36 -20.29 -7.25 -7.45
N GLY A 37 -20.56 -6.17 -6.71
CA GLY A 37 -20.07 -4.83 -7.00
C GLY A 37 -18.63 -4.58 -6.54
N ALA A 38 -18.12 -5.42 -5.64
CA ALA A 38 -16.75 -5.44 -5.13
C ALA A 38 -15.91 -6.53 -5.81
N GLU A 39 -16.29 -6.97 -7.01
CA GLU A 39 -15.37 -7.69 -7.89
C GLU A 39 -14.06 -6.89 -7.99
N PRO A 40 -12.89 -7.55 -7.93
CA PRO A 40 -11.68 -6.92 -7.45
C PRO A 40 -11.17 -5.87 -8.42
N ARG A 41 -11.10 -4.62 -7.97
CA ARG A 41 -10.03 -3.70 -8.40
C ARG A 41 -8.77 -4.10 -7.65
N ASP A 42 -8.21 -5.24 -8.00
CA ASP A 42 -6.78 -5.51 -7.89
C ASP A 42 -6.45 -6.81 -8.63
N GLY A 43 -6.03 -6.61 -9.86
CA GLY A 43 -5.45 -7.60 -10.75
C GLY A 43 -4.43 -6.86 -11.61
N ASP A 44 -3.27 -6.60 -11.01
CA ASP A 44 -2.03 -6.44 -11.75
C ASP A 44 -1.90 -7.61 -12.74
N GLN A 45 -2.21 -7.35 -14.00
CA GLN A 45 -1.70 -8.00 -15.20
C GLN A 45 -2.23 -7.26 -16.42
N GLY A 46 -1.29 -6.72 -17.19
CA GLY A 46 -1.57 -6.08 -18.46
C GLY A 46 -2.35 -6.99 -19.40
N ALA A 47 -3.43 -6.44 -19.95
CA ALA A 47 -3.97 -6.87 -21.22
C ALA A 47 -4.43 -5.62 -21.97
N ASP A 48 -3.63 -5.30 -22.96
CA ASP A 48 -3.95 -4.48 -24.12
C ASP A 48 -5.33 -4.88 -24.69
N GLN A 49 -6.38 -4.21 -24.24
CA GLN A 49 -7.69 -4.25 -24.91
C GLN A 49 -8.29 -2.85 -24.90
N LYS A 50 -7.88 -2.09 -25.92
CA LYS A 50 -8.53 -0.90 -26.46
C LYS A 50 -10.06 -0.90 -26.25
N VAL A 51 -10.52 -0.08 -25.32
CA VAL A 51 -11.76 0.68 -25.53
C VAL A 51 -11.33 2.10 -25.88
N ARG A 52 -11.47 2.42 -27.17
CA ARG A 52 -11.45 3.79 -27.68
C ARG A 52 -12.58 4.56 -26.98
N ARG A 53 -12.30 5.17 -25.83
CA ARG A 53 -13.08 6.29 -25.33
C ARG A 53 -12.28 7.54 -25.67
N ASP A 54 -12.57 8.04 -26.87
CA ASP A 54 -12.19 9.38 -27.28
C ASP A 54 -12.93 10.35 -26.36
N GLY A 55 -12.18 10.95 -25.46
CA GLY A 55 -12.67 11.62 -24.27
C GLY A 55 -11.60 11.54 -23.20
N THR A 56 -10.46 12.17 -23.46
CA THR A 56 -9.59 12.61 -22.38
C THR A 56 -10.46 13.41 -21.42
N ASP A 57 -10.47 13.01 -20.15
CA ASP A 57 -11.14 13.84 -19.16
C ASP A 57 -10.47 15.22 -19.21
N PRO A 58 -11.21 16.34 -19.20
CA PRO A 58 -10.64 17.68 -19.34
C PRO A 58 -9.59 18.00 -18.26
N ILE A 59 -9.63 17.24 -17.16
CA ILE A 59 -8.61 17.27 -16.10
C ILE A 59 -7.29 16.62 -16.54
N ASP A 60 -7.33 15.51 -17.28
CA ASP A 60 -6.14 14.79 -17.72
C ASP A 60 -5.35 15.58 -18.75
N ASP A 61 -6.03 16.34 -19.61
CA ASP A 61 -5.37 17.24 -20.56
C ASP A 61 -4.73 18.44 -19.85
N LEU A 62 -5.39 18.99 -18.83
CA LEU A 62 -4.81 20.05 -17.99
C LEU A 62 -3.60 19.55 -17.19
N ILE A 63 -3.68 18.31 -16.68
CA ILE A 63 -2.58 17.67 -15.97
C ILE A 63 -1.40 17.45 -16.94
N ARG A 64 -1.65 16.96 -18.15
CA ARG A 64 -0.60 16.75 -19.16
C ARG A 64 0.14 18.05 -19.46
N ASP A 65 -0.59 19.12 -19.76
CA ASP A 65 0.01 20.43 -20.05
C ASP A 65 0.79 20.99 -18.84
N ARG A 66 0.28 20.80 -17.62
CA ARG A 66 0.97 21.22 -16.40
C ARG A 66 2.25 20.43 -16.15
N VAL A 67 2.22 19.12 -16.37
CA VAL A 67 3.36 18.23 -16.21
C VAL A 67 4.44 18.56 -17.24
N ASP A 68 4.07 18.77 -18.51
CA ASP A 68 5.01 19.15 -19.57
C ASP A 68 5.69 20.49 -19.27
N THR A 69 4.93 21.47 -18.76
CA THR A 69 5.48 22.76 -18.33
C THR A 69 6.49 22.60 -17.19
N LEU A 70 6.14 21.85 -16.14
CA LEU A 70 7.02 21.63 -14.99
C LEU A 70 8.27 20.82 -15.34
N LEU A 71 8.16 19.83 -16.23
CA LEU A 71 9.29 19.09 -16.77
C LEU A 71 10.21 20.01 -17.57
N SER A 72 9.66 20.86 -18.43
CA SER A 72 10.42 21.83 -19.22
C SER A 72 11.25 22.77 -18.35
N GLU A 73 10.63 23.31 -17.29
CA GLU A 73 11.31 24.17 -16.31
C GLU A 73 12.41 23.40 -15.58
N ARG A 74 12.10 22.18 -15.11
CA ARG A 74 13.06 21.36 -14.37
C ARG A 74 14.24 20.87 -15.22
N LEU A 75 14.02 20.63 -16.51
CA LEU A 75 15.10 20.30 -17.45
C LEU A 75 16.00 21.50 -17.73
N ARG A 76 15.45 22.72 -17.76
CA ARG A 76 16.24 23.97 -17.93
C ARG A 76 17.10 24.30 -16.71
N ASP A 77 16.57 24.08 -15.51
CA ASP A 77 17.27 24.34 -14.25
C ASP A 77 18.26 23.23 -13.86
N ARG A 78 18.29 22.12 -14.60
CA ARG A 78 19.27 21.06 -14.35
C ARG A 78 20.64 21.49 -14.87
N PRO A 79 21.67 21.59 -14.02
CA PRO A 79 23.03 21.83 -14.52
C PRO A 79 23.40 20.67 -15.45
N PRO A 80 24.14 20.94 -16.56
CA PRO A 80 24.58 19.90 -17.47
C PRO A 80 25.35 18.86 -16.65
N ARG A 81 24.80 17.65 -16.55
CA ARG A 81 25.52 16.52 -15.96
C ARG A 81 26.62 16.14 -16.93
N GLU A 82 27.83 15.93 -16.40
CA GLU A 82 28.89 15.30 -17.16
C GLU A 82 28.34 14.00 -17.76
N PRO A 83 28.62 13.73 -19.05
CA PRO A 83 28.10 12.57 -19.73
C PRO A 83 28.60 11.32 -19.01
N GLN A 84 27.72 10.71 -18.21
CA GLN A 84 27.91 9.37 -17.71
C GLN A 84 27.65 8.42 -18.88
N ASP A 85 28.66 7.67 -19.30
CA ASP A 85 28.54 6.66 -20.36
C ASP A 85 27.67 5.51 -19.86
N VAL A 86 26.35 5.62 -20.09
CA VAL A 86 25.38 4.57 -19.76
C VAL A 86 25.25 3.66 -20.97
N ASN A 87 25.84 2.47 -20.88
CA ASN A 87 25.70 1.42 -21.89
C ASN A 87 24.33 0.77 -21.74
N VAL A 88 23.38 1.10 -22.63
CA VAL A 88 22.06 0.47 -22.68
C VAL A 88 22.04 -0.51 -23.86
N ALA A 89 22.07 -1.81 -23.55
CA ALA A 89 21.87 -2.86 -24.55
C ALA A 89 20.37 -3.09 -24.76
N ILE A 90 19.83 -2.60 -25.88
CA ILE A 90 18.42 -2.77 -26.24
C ILE A 90 18.34 -3.90 -27.27
N THR A 91 17.98 -5.09 -26.82
CA THR A 91 17.60 -6.21 -27.69
C THR A 91 16.09 -6.25 -27.82
N LEU A 92 15.60 -6.02 -29.03
CA LEU A 92 14.19 -6.13 -29.40
C LEU A 92 13.99 -7.50 -30.05
N ASP A 93 13.47 -8.47 -29.29
CA ASP A 93 13.12 -9.79 -29.82
C ASP A 93 11.63 -10.05 -29.63
N GLY A 94 10.95 -10.27 -30.76
CA GLY A 94 9.57 -10.72 -30.82
C GLY A 94 9.49 -12.23 -30.64
N ASP A 95 8.50 -12.62 -29.84
CA ASP A 95 8.04 -13.97 -29.50
C ASP A 95 8.85 -14.81 -28.51
N ALA A 96 8.07 -15.48 -27.66
CA ALA A 96 8.39 -15.93 -26.31
C ALA A 96 9.57 -16.92 -26.17
N VAL A 97 10.38 -16.71 -25.12
CA VAL A 97 10.87 -17.80 -24.26
C VAL A 97 11.20 -17.27 -22.86
N ASP A 98 10.62 -17.96 -21.88
CA ASP A 98 10.82 -17.86 -20.44
C ASP A 98 12.30 -17.98 -20.06
N ARG A 99 12.81 -17.05 -19.23
CA ARG A 99 14.05 -17.22 -18.46
C ARG A 99 14.16 -16.18 -17.33
N ASN A 100 13.73 -16.66 -16.16
CA ASN A 100 14.10 -16.20 -14.83
C ASN A 100 15.56 -15.67 -14.77
N THR A 101 15.74 -14.37 -14.51
CA THR A 101 17.05 -13.75 -14.32
C THR A 101 17.29 -13.52 -12.84
N THR A 102 17.96 -14.47 -12.22
CA THR A 102 18.62 -14.31 -10.92
C THR A 102 19.85 -13.42 -11.11
N VAL A 103 19.81 -12.22 -10.52
CA VAL A 103 20.94 -11.29 -10.52
C VAL A 103 21.88 -11.68 -9.38
N SER A 104 23.01 -12.33 -9.70
CA SER A 104 24.13 -12.49 -8.78
C SER A 104 25.20 -11.44 -9.10
N GLN A 105 25.24 -10.39 -8.28
CA GLN A 105 26.38 -9.47 -8.23
C GLN A 105 27.38 -10.00 -7.20
N SER A 106 28.56 -10.40 -7.67
CA SER A 106 29.72 -10.69 -6.83
C SER A 106 30.72 -9.54 -6.95
N THR A 107 30.68 -8.64 -5.97
CA THR A 107 31.79 -7.72 -5.69
C THR A 107 32.05 -7.76 -4.20
N GLY A 108 33.15 -8.41 -3.81
CA GLY A 108 33.57 -8.49 -2.42
C GLY A 108 34.37 -7.27 -2.01
N VAL A 109 33.99 -6.66 -0.88
CA VAL A 109 34.84 -6.09 0.19
C VAL A 109 33.91 -5.65 1.35
N PRO A 110 34.46 -5.47 2.56
CA PRO A 110 34.35 -6.37 3.71
C PRO A 110 32.98 -6.37 4.41
N ALA A 111 32.65 -7.50 5.03
CA ALA A 111 31.50 -7.64 5.92
C ALA A 111 31.62 -6.69 7.12
N GLU A 112 30.83 -5.61 7.10
CA GLU A 112 30.36 -4.92 8.30
C GLU A 112 28.93 -5.39 8.61
N PRO A 113 28.54 -5.47 9.90
CA PRO A 113 27.45 -6.32 10.36
C PRO A 113 26.09 -5.64 10.13
N ALA A 114 25.54 -5.73 8.92
CA ALA A 114 24.19 -5.25 8.63
C ALA A 114 23.08 -6.23 9.06
N ASP A 115 23.44 -7.42 9.52
CA ASP A 115 22.50 -8.51 9.81
C ASP A 115 22.21 -8.67 11.31
N ARG A 116 22.10 -7.54 12.01
CA ARG A 116 21.69 -7.49 13.43
C ARG A 116 20.44 -6.66 13.67
N ASP A 117 20.00 -5.89 12.68
CA ASP A 117 18.81 -5.05 12.79
C ASP A 117 17.52 -5.81 12.43
N HIS A 118 17.63 -7.04 11.93
CA HIS A 118 16.51 -7.92 11.63
C HIS A 118 16.36 -9.07 12.64
N GLN A 119 17.27 -9.24 13.60
CA GLN A 119 17.16 -10.31 14.58
C GLN A 119 16.39 -9.86 15.82
N CYS A 120 15.40 -10.65 16.19
CA CYS A 120 14.65 -10.43 17.41
C CYS A 120 15.59 -10.49 18.63
N SER A 121 15.63 -9.42 19.43
CA SER A 121 16.48 -9.33 20.63
C SER A 121 16.10 -10.30 21.75
N GLN A 122 14.94 -10.96 21.66
CA GLN A 122 14.42 -11.88 22.66
C GLN A 122 14.64 -13.36 22.28
N CYS A 123 14.31 -13.73 21.03
CA CYS A 123 14.38 -15.13 20.58
C CYS A 123 15.48 -15.42 19.55
N GLY A 124 16.09 -14.39 18.98
CA GLY A 124 17.16 -14.53 17.98
C GLY A 124 16.68 -14.89 16.56
N GLU A 125 15.37 -14.99 16.34
CA GLU A 125 14.80 -15.25 15.01
C GLU A 125 14.97 -14.05 14.08
N ASP A 126 15.21 -14.29 12.79
CA ASP A 126 15.18 -13.26 11.77
C ASP A 126 13.74 -12.79 11.52
N VAL A 127 13.53 -11.49 11.65
CA VAL A 127 12.26 -10.78 11.51
C VAL A 127 12.42 -9.80 10.36
N ASP A 128 11.54 -9.92 9.38
CA ASP A 128 11.52 -9.04 8.23
C ASP A 128 11.25 -7.57 8.65
N ALA A 129 11.83 -6.63 7.90
CA ALA A 129 11.81 -5.19 8.18
C ALA A 129 10.39 -4.61 8.30
N ASP A 130 9.41 -5.25 7.64
CA ASP A 130 8.02 -4.82 7.62
C ASP A 130 7.21 -5.37 8.81
N HIS A 131 7.76 -6.32 9.57
CA HIS A 131 7.08 -6.91 10.72
C HIS A 131 7.26 -6.06 11.99
N VAL A 132 6.16 -5.46 12.47
CA VAL A 132 6.14 -4.64 13.69
C VAL A 132 6.46 -5.47 14.94
N TYR A 133 6.06 -6.74 14.95
CA TYR A 133 6.29 -7.69 16.04
C TYR A 133 6.89 -8.99 15.50
N CYS A 134 7.75 -9.62 16.30
CA CYS A 134 8.32 -10.92 15.98
C CYS A 134 7.21 -11.99 15.99
N PRO A 135 7.00 -12.73 14.88
CA PRO A 135 5.96 -13.76 14.81
C PRO A 135 6.24 -14.98 15.69
N ASN A 136 7.50 -15.17 16.15
CA ASN A 136 7.89 -16.30 16.99
C ASN A 136 7.65 -16.05 18.49
N CYS A 137 8.01 -14.85 19.00
CA CYS A 137 7.94 -14.56 20.45
C CYS A 137 7.07 -13.35 20.84
N GLY A 138 6.59 -12.55 19.88
CA GLY A 138 5.76 -11.37 20.13
C GLY A 138 6.49 -10.09 20.54
N GLU A 139 7.83 -10.09 20.63
CA GLU A 139 8.63 -8.89 20.93
C GLU A 139 8.59 -7.88 19.78
N LYS A 140 8.67 -6.57 20.08
CA LYS A 140 8.58 -5.53 19.05
C LYS A 140 9.88 -5.43 18.24
N ALA A 141 9.84 -5.82 16.97
CA ALA A 141 11.02 -5.88 16.11
C ALA A 141 11.39 -4.50 15.54
N SER A 142 10.40 -3.65 15.25
CA SER A 142 10.65 -2.30 14.73
C SER A 142 10.63 -1.24 15.83
N ARG A 143 11.69 -0.43 15.94
CA ARG A 143 11.70 0.81 16.76
C ARG A 143 10.86 1.94 16.15
N ARG A 144 10.30 1.75 14.95
CA ARG A 144 9.41 2.70 14.28
C ARG A 144 8.00 2.58 14.86
N SER A 145 7.34 3.71 15.09
CA SER A 145 5.96 3.77 15.56
C SER A 145 5.01 3.66 14.37
N PHE A 146 4.07 2.72 14.42
CA PHE A 146 3.01 2.60 13.42
C PHE A 146 1.66 2.80 14.08
N CYS A 147 0.70 3.34 13.34
CA CYS A 147 -0.69 3.44 13.77
C CYS A 147 -1.39 2.08 13.60
N GLU A 148 -2.46 1.84 14.35
CA GLU A 148 -3.34 0.67 14.16
C GLU A 148 -3.96 0.60 12.74
N CYS A 149 -3.98 1.72 12.01
CA CYS A 149 -4.41 1.74 10.60
C CYS A 149 -3.31 1.28 9.61
N GLY A 150 -2.09 1.00 10.07
CA GLY A 150 -0.98 0.53 9.25
C GLY A 150 0.00 1.62 8.80
N ASP A 151 -0.34 2.90 8.98
CA ASP A 151 0.56 4.00 8.58
C ASP A 151 1.69 4.24 9.56
N GLU A 152 2.84 4.66 9.02
CA GLU A 152 3.98 5.06 9.83
C GLU A 152 3.69 6.38 10.56
N LEU A 153 3.89 6.34 11.87
CA LEU A 153 3.76 7.49 12.75
C LEU A 153 5.12 7.95 13.20
N ARG A 154 5.28 9.27 13.27
CA ARG A 154 6.36 9.84 14.05
C ARG A 154 6.02 9.77 15.55
N THR A 155 7.04 9.57 16.36
CA THR A 155 6.93 9.33 17.81
C THR A 155 6.47 10.55 18.59
N ASP A 156 6.47 11.75 17.98
CA ASP A 156 6.05 13.03 18.55
C ASP A 156 4.59 13.42 18.19
N TRP A 157 3.87 12.59 17.45
CA TRP A 157 2.51 12.92 16.99
C TRP A 157 1.46 12.37 17.93
N ALA A 158 0.55 13.22 18.41
CA ALA A 158 -0.57 12.80 19.26
C ALA A 158 -1.74 12.15 18.46
N PHE A 159 -1.83 12.42 17.16
CA PHE A 159 -2.89 11.92 16.27
C PHE A 159 -2.31 11.42 14.95
N CYS A 160 -2.89 10.35 14.41
CA CYS A 160 -2.55 9.82 13.09
C CYS A 160 -3.11 10.72 11.98
N PRO A 161 -2.30 11.13 10.98
CA PRO A 161 -2.77 11.98 9.87
C PRO A 161 -3.74 11.25 8.93
N SER A 162 -3.66 9.93 8.84
CA SER A 162 -4.43 9.15 7.87
C SER A 162 -5.79 8.69 8.40
N CYS A 163 -5.90 8.41 9.70
CA CYS A 163 -7.15 7.90 10.29
C CYS A 163 -7.67 8.71 11.49
N GLY A 164 -6.97 9.76 11.92
CA GLY A 164 -7.41 10.65 13.00
C GLY A 164 -7.43 10.03 14.41
N ARG A 165 -7.02 8.75 14.56
CA ARG A 165 -6.94 8.11 15.88
C ARG A 165 -5.79 8.67 16.71
N ARG A 166 -5.97 8.65 18.04
CA ARG A 166 -4.90 8.96 18.98
C ARG A 166 -3.79 7.92 18.87
N THR A 167 -2.55 8.39 18.94
CA THR A 167 -1.38 7.50 18.92
C THR A 167 -0.98 7.13 20.35
N PRO A 168 -0.19 6.05 20.53
CA PRO A 168 0.38 5.70 21.83
C PRO A 168 1.29 6.80 22.42
N ALA A 169 1.82 7.70 21.59
CA ALA A 169 2.63 8.83 22.06
C ALA A 169 1.80 9.88 22.81
N ALA A 170 0.50 10.01 22.53
CA ALA A 170 -0.39 10.90 23.26
C ALA A 170 -0.68 10.39 24.69
N ASP A 171 -0.79 9.08 24.86
CA ASP A 171 -1.19 8.45 26.14
C ASP A 171 -0.13 8.64 27.25
N VAL A 172 1.13 8.77 26.87
CA VAL A 172 2.25 8.99 27.81
C VAL A 172 2.27 10.44 28.34
N LEU A 173 1.67 11.41 27.62
CA LEU A 173 1.61 12.82 28.05
C LEU A 173 0.45 13.12 29.00
N ASP A 174 -0.63 12.33 28.96
CA ASP A 174 -1.82 12.49 29.80
C ASP A 174 -1.67 11.83 31.20
N SER A 175 -0.55 11.16 31.48
CA SER A 175 -0.29 10.41 32.73
C SER A 175 0.37 11.23 33.86
N ASN A 176 0.16 12.56 33.91
CA ASN A 176 0.66 13.44 34.99
C ASN A 176 -0.48 14.10 35.78
#